data_AF-U6KY56-F1
#
_entry.id   AF-U6KY56-F1
#
_cell.length_a   1.000
_cell.length_b   1.000
_cell.length_c   1.000
_cell.angle_alpha   90.00
_cell.angle_beta   90.00
_cell.angle_gamma   90.00
#
_symmetry.space_group_name_H-M   'P 1'
#
loop_
_entity.id
_entity.type
_entity.pdbx_description
1 polymer ?
#
loop_
_entity_poly.entity_id
_entity_poly.type
_entity_poly.pdbx_seq_one_letter_code
_entity_poly.pdbx_strand_id
1 'polypeptide(L)'
;MAPQPQGGGPRITATGDIIWPGPNPSTRQQGLALPLAAGGQQQQQQQGIACVSAFTVLLCLIGLCLHEFAHAATAYQAGVEGVAESGYLTCDLIRYVGILDVLIFVFFVATGGIVLPGGRVNIDERAVRSRGWKTAIALAGPATNLLLGMLGSFCVQVYILAASANPSIIPLPIIGLICFIFLQFMSAVVNLIPFPPLE
;
A
#
# COMPACT_ATOMS: atom_id res chain seq x y z
N MET A 1 -37.54 2.90 27.67
CA MET A 1 -37.68 4.36 27.49
C MET A 1 -37.25 5.02 28.80
N ALA A 2 -35.96 5.38 28.94
CA ALA A 2 -35.45 5.96 30.17
C ALA A 2 -35.85 7.45 30.25
N PRO A 3 -36.28 7.96 31.42
CA PRO A 3 -36.68 9.36 31.55
C PRO A 3 -35.48 10.28 31.37
N GLN A 4 -35.63 11.30 30.53
CA GLN A 4 -34.66 12.40 30.38
C GLN A 4 -34.49 13.12 31.73
N PRO A 5 -33.27 13.39 32.20
CA PRO A 5 -33.06 14.16 33.42
C PRO A 5 -33.44 15.61 33.14
N GLN A 6 -34.57 16.06 33.70
CA GLN A 6 -34.96 17.46 33.64
C GLN A 6 -33.92 18.30 34.40
N GLY A 7 -33.07 19.01 33.66
CA GLY A 7 -32.18 20.02 34.24
C GLY A 7 -33.04 21.08 34.92
N GLY A 8 -32.86 21.24 36.24
CA GLY A 8 -33.60 22.25 37.00
C GLY A 8 -33.38 23.63 36.39
N GLY A 9 -34.47 24.37 36.13
CA GLY A 9 -34.39 25.72 35.56
C GLY A 9 -33.73 26.74 36.50
N PRO A 10 -33.44 27.95 36.00
CA PRO A 10 -32.84 29.03 36.80
C PRO A 10 -33.69 29.33 38.04
N ARG A 11 -33.04 29.50 39.21
CA ARG A 11 -33.69 29.92 40.45
C ARG A 11 -33.39 31.38 40.73
N ILE A 12 -34.42 32.14 41.09
CA ILE A 12 -34.29 33.53 41.55
C ILE A 12 -34.16 33.51 43.07
N THR A 13 -33.13 34.17 43.60
CA THR A 13 -32.93 34.33 45.04
C THR A 13 -33.82 35.45 45.61
N ALA A 14 -34.02 35.46 46.93
CA ALA A 14 -34.84 36.48 47.59
C ALA A 14 -34.32 37.92 47.41
N THR A 15 -33.05 38.10 47.02
CA THR A 15 -32.42 39.38 46.66
C THR A 15 -32.61 39.78 45.19
N GLY A 16 -33.25 38.94 44.38
CA GLY A 16 -33.46 39.19 42.94
C GLY A 16 -32.36 38.66 42.03
N ASP A 17 -31.31 38.04 42.56
CA ASP A 17 -30.21 37.51 41.75
C ASP A 17 -30.62 36.18 41.10
N ILE A 18 -30.37 36.06 39.80
CA ILE A 18 -30.64 34.85 39.01
C ILE A 18 -29.45 33.91 39.12
N ILE A 19 -29.64 32.76 39.78
CA ILE A 19 -28.63 31.70 39.86
C ILE A 19 -28.90 30.68 38.75
N TRP A 20 -27.98 30.66 37.78
CA TRP A 20 -27.96 29.63 36.74
C TRP A 20 -27.48 28.30 37.30
N PRO A 21 -28.11 27.16 36.95
CA PRO A 21 -27.59 25.85 37.32
C PRO A 21 -26.22 25.65 36.69
N GLY A 22 -25.23 25.22 37.47
CA GLY A 22 -23.94 24.79 36.93
C GLY A 22 -24.13 23.62 35.95
N PRO A 23 -23.24 23.46 34.95
CA PRO A 23 -23.35 22.37 33.98
C PRO A 23 -23.36 21.02 34.72
N ASN A 24 -24.39 20.21 34.42
CA ASN A 24 -24.58 18.89 35.04
C ASN A 24 -23.30 18.04 34.84
N PRO A 25 -22.80 17.35 35.88
CA PRO A 25 -21.61 16.49 35.78
C PRO A 25 -21.69 15.48 34.63
N SER A 26 -22.88 14.98 34.27
CA SER A 26 -23.06 14.09 33.12
C SER A 26 -22.73 14.76 31.78
N THR A 27 -23.15 16.02 31.59
CA THR A 27 -22.87 16.80 30.37
C THR A 27 -21.39 17.17 30.28
N ARG A 28 -20.73 17.41 31.43
CA ARG A 28 -19.29 17.66 31.49
C ARG A 28 -18.49 16.38 31.15
N GLN A 29 -18.93 15.22 31.63
CA GLN A 29 -18.33 13.93 31.27
C GLN A 29 -18.59 13.55 29.81
N GLN A 30 -19.78 13.81 29.27
CA GLN A 30 -20.08 13.59 27.85
C GLN A 30 -19.26 14.51 26.94
N GLY A 31 -19.12 15.79 27.31
CA GLY A 31 -18.31 16.77 26.57
C GLY A 31 -16.80 16.48 26.58
N LEU A 32 -16.28 15.83 27.64
CA LEU A 32 -14.90 15.30 27.66
C LEU A 32 -14.78 13.94 26.96
N ALA A 33 -15.79 13.08 27.03
CA ALA A 33 -15.76 11.73 26.45
C ALA A 33 -15.81 11.75 24.91
N LEU A 34 -16.52 12.71 24.31
CA LEU A 34 -16.61 12.90 22.85
C LEU A 34 -15.23 13.12 22.18
N PRO A 35 -14.38 14.08 22.60
CA PRO A 35 -13.06 14.28 22.00
C PRO A 35 -12.08 13.14 22.32
N LEU A 36 -12.18 12.49 23.49
CA LEU A 36 -11.36 11.31 23.83
C LEU A 36 -11.70 10.10 22.96
N ALA A 37 -12.99 9.83 22.73
CA ALA A 37 -13.44 8.76 21.85
C ALA A 37 -13.10 9.03 20.37
N ALA A 38 -13.23 10.30 19.93
CA ALA A 38 -12.81 10.71 18.58
C ALA A 38 -11.30 10.54 18.37
N GLY A 39 -10.48 10.92 19.37
CA GLY A 39 -9.03 10.71 19.33
C GLY A 39 -8.65 9.22 19.27
N GLY A 40 -9.33 8.37 20.04
CA GLY A 40 -9.10 6.92 20.02
C GLY A 40 -9.47 6.26 18.68
N GLN A 41 -10.61 6.64 18.09
CA GLN A 41 -11.02 6.16 16.77
C GLN A 41 -10.07 6.61 15.67
N GLN A 42 -9.65 7.88 15.70
CA GLN A 42 -8.71 8.43 14.74
C GLN A 42 -7.33 7.75 14.86
N GLN A 43 -6.86 7.49 16.09
CA GLN A 43 -5.60 6.80 16.32
C GLN A 43 -5.64 5.32 15.87
N GLN A 44 -6.73 4.61 16.15
CA GLN A 44 -6.90 3.23 15.70
C GLN A 44 -7.01 3.12 14.18
N GLN A 45 -7.70 4.08 13.54
CA GLN A 45 -7.74 4.19 12.08
C GLN A 45 -6.36 4.47 11.49
N GLN A 46 -5.59 5.39 12.08
CA GLN A 46 -4.22 5.71 11.64
C GLN A 46 -3.29 4.49 11.75
N GLN A 47 -3.39 3.72 12.84
CA GLN A 47 -2.63 2.49 13.03
C GLN A 47 -3.01 1.42 12.00
N GLY A 48 -4.30 1.25 11.73
CA GLY A 48 -4.78 0.32 10.70
C GLY A 48 -4.22 0.65 9.32
N ILE A 49 -4.31 1.92 8.92
CA ILE A 49 -3.73 2.41 7.66
C ILE A 49 -2.22 2.15 7.62
N ALA A 50 -1.49 2.51 8.67
CA ALA A 50 -0.04 2.34 8.72
C ALA A 50 0.37 0.86 8.55
N CYS A 51 -0.32 -0.06 9.21
CA CYS A 51 -0.05 -1.49 9.07
C CYS A 51 -0.35 -2.01 7.65
N VAL A 52 -1.47 -1.60 7.04
CA VAL A 52 -1.79 -1.95 5.65
C VAL A 52 -0.72 -1.42 4.71
N SER A 53 -0.39 -0.13 4.81
CA SER A 53 0.60 0.53 3.97
C SER A 53 1.98 -0.13 4.10
N ALA A 54 2.44 -0.40 5.32
CA ALA A 54 3.73 -1.05 5.54
C ALA A 54 3.78 -2.46 4.93
N PHE A 55 2.70 -3.24 5.10
CA PHE A 55 2.59 -4.57 4.51
C PHE A 55 2.57 -4.53 2.98
N THR A 56 1.77 -3.63 2.38
CA THR A 56 1.72 -3.45 0.93
C THR A 56 3.07 -3.01 0.37
N VAL A 57 3.74 -2.06 1.03
CA VAL A 57 5.08 -1.59 0.61
C VAL A 57 6.08 -2.74 0.63
N LEU A 58 6.10 -3.55 1.69
CA LEU A 58 6.98 -4.70 1.78
C LEU A 58 6.77 -5.68 0.61
N LEU A 59 5.50 -6.00 0.29
CA LEU A 59 5.19 -6.89 -0.84
C LEU A 59 5.61 -6.28 -2.18
N CYS A 60 5.39 -4.98 -2.38
CA CYS A 60 5.80 -4.30 -3.61
C CYS A 60 7.32 -4.23 -3.76
N LEU A 61 8.08 -4.06 -2.68
CA LEU A 61 9.55 -4.10 -2.70
C LEU A 61 10.05 -5.48 -3.16
N ILE A 62 9.44 -6.56 -2.64
CA ILE A 62 9.73 -7.92 -3.09
C ILE A 62 9.36 -8.08 -4.57
N GLY A 63 8.21 -7.56 -4.99
CA GLY A 63 7.75 -7.57 -6.37
C GLY A 63 8.70 -6.85 -7.33
N LEU A 64 9.23 -5.70 -6.93
CA LEU A 64 10.22 -4.94 -7.70
C LEU A 64 11.53 -5.71 -7.84
N CYS A 65 12.02 -6.36 -6.78
CA CYS A 65 13.19 -7.23 -6.90
C CYS A 65 12.97 -8.36 -7.90
N LEU A 66 11.80 -9.00 -7.87
CA LEU A 66 11.47 -10.05 -8.83
C LEU A 66 11.35 -9.50 -10.26
N HIS A 67 10.81 -8.30 -10.43
CA HIS A 67 10.70 -7.61 -11.71
C HIS A 67 12.08 -7.40 -12.35
N GLU A 68 12.99 -6.78 -11.61
CA GLU A 68 14.34 -6.49 -12.08
C GLU A 68 15.17 -7.77 -12.25
N PHE A 69 14.96 -8.76 -11.38
CA PHE A 69 15.54 -10.08 -11.53
C PHE A 69 15.07 -10.76 -12.82
N ALA A 70 13.81 -10.59 -13.22
CA ALA A 70 13.30 -11.17 -14.46
C ALA A 70 13.95 -10.55 -15.70
N HIS A 71 14.18 -9.23 -15.72
CA HIS A 71 14.97 -8.58 -16.76
C HIS A 71 16.38 -9.15 -16.85
N ALA A 72 17.08 -9.25 -15.71
CA ALA A 72 18.43 -9.79 -15.64
C ALA A 72 18.49 -11.28 -16.04
N ALA A 73 17.53 -12.09 -15.58
CA ALA A 73 17.44 -13.51 -15.91
C ALA A 73 17.20 -13.73 -17.41
N THR A 74 16.29 -12.96 -18.02
CA THR A 74 16.03 -13.04 -19.46
C THR A 74 17.24 -12.55 -20.28
N ALA A 75 17.94 -11.50 -19.82
CA ALA A 75 19.16 -11.03 -20.48
C ALA A 75 20.32 -12.03 -20.37
N TYR A 76 20.45 -12.71 -19.23
CA TYR A 76 21.41 -13.80 -19.07
C TYR A 76 21.11 -14.96 -20.03
N GLN A 77 19.84 -15.35 -20.16
CA GLN A 77 19.41 -16.37 -21.13
C GLN A 77 19.63 -15.94 -22.59
N ALA A 78 19.53 -14.63 -22.87
CA ALA A 78 19.85 -14.06 -24.18
C ALA A 78 21.36 -14.09 -24.51
N GLY A 79 22.21 -14.47 -23.55
CA GLY A 79 23.66 -14.57 -23.74
C GLY A 79 24.38 -13.22 -23.65
N VAL A 80 23.81 -12.22 -22.96
CA VAL A 80 24.48 -10.93 -22.75
C VAL A 80 25.65 -11.11 -21.77
N GLU A 81 26.87 -10.84 -22.24
CA GLU A 81 28.08 -10.89 -21.42
C GLU A 81 28.02 -9.86 -20.28
N GLY A 82 28.58 -10.20 -19.11
CA GLY A 82 28.62 -9.31 -17.94
C GLY A 82 27.37 -9.32 -17.05
N VAL A 83 26.26 -9.93 -17.47
CA VAL A 83 25.04 -10.03 -16.63
C VAL A 83 25.27 -10.89 -15.38
N ALA A 84 26.00 -12.00 -15.51
CA ALA A 84 26.36 -12.83 -14.36
C ALA A 84 27.27 -12.10 -13.34
N GLU A 85 28.10 -11.17 -13.84
CA GLU A 85 29.08 -10.43 -13.04
C GLU A 85 28.53 -9.14 -12.44
N SER A 86 27.42 -8.63 -13.00
CA SER A 86 26.75 -7.40 -12.57
C SER A 86 26.15 -7.47 -11.16
N GLY A 87 26.03 -8.67 -10.57
CA GLY A 87 25.38 -8.88 -9.27
C GLY A 87 23.86 -8.80 -9.31
N TYR A 88 23.26 -8.61 -10.49
CA TYR A 88 21.81 -8.53 -10.66
C TYR A 88 21.09 -9.87 -10.42
N LEU A 89 21.78 -11.01 -10.59
CA LEU A 89 21.21 -12.33 -10.28
C LEU A 89 21.10 -12.65 -8.78
N THR A 90 21.65 -11.83 -7.88
CA THR A 90 21.63 -12.16 -6.44
C THR A 90 20.37 -11.72 -5.72
N CYS A 91 19.40 -11.09 -6.41
CA CYS A 91 18.15 -10.59 -5.84
C CYS A 91 18.39 -9.79 -4.54
N ASP A 92 19.40 -8.92 -4.55
CA ASP A 92 19.82 -8.17 -3.38
C ASP A 92 19.01 -6.87 -3.29
N LEU A 93 17.99 -6.88 -2.41
CA LEU A 93 17.08 -5.76 -2.18
C LEU A 93 17.82 -4.46 -1.86
N ILE A 94 18.95 -4.51 -1.15
CA ILE A 94 19.71 -3.31 -0.75
C ILE A 94 20.47 -2.70 -1.92
N ARG A 95 20.86 -3.54 -2.89
CA ARG A 95 21.65 -3.14 -4.06
C ARG A 95 20.78 -2.60 -5.19
N TYR A 96 19.54 -3.07 -5.26
CA TYR A 96 18.55 -2.70 -6.28
C TYR A 96 17.74 -1.48 -5.90
N VAL A 97 17.41 -1.36 -4.62
CA VAL A 97 16.50 -0.34 -4.14
C VAL A 97 17.33 0.85 -3.70
N GLY A 98 17.61 1.76 -4.64
CA GLY A 98 18.16 3.06 -4.30
C GLY A 98 17.22 3.77 -3.32
N ILE A 99 17.76 4.46 -2.31
CA ILE A 99 16.96 5.21 -1.32
C ILE A 99 15.94 6.15 -1.99
N LEU A 100 16.28 6.71 -3.16
CA LEU A 100 15.40 7.54 -3.97
C LEU A 100 14.21 6.76 -4.56
N ASP A 101 14.42 5.52 -5.00
CA ASP A 101 13.37 4.67 -5.59
C ASP A 101 12.39 4.22 -4.49
N VAL A 102 12.88 3.94 -3.27
CA VAL A 102 12.01 3.77 -2.08
C VAL A 102 11.22 5.03 -1.78
N LEU A 103 11.88 6.19 -1.76
CA LEU A 103 11.25 7.44 -1.40
C LEU A 103 10.14 7.81 -2.38
N ILE A 104 10.39 7.63 -3.68
CA ILE A 104 9.41 7.86 -4.74
C ILE A 104 8.28 6.83 -4.63
N PHE A 105 8.58 5.55 -4.44
CA PHE A 105 7.59 4.49 -4.29
C PHE A 105 6.69 4.70 -3.06
N VAL A 106 7.29 4.98 -1.89
CA VAL A 106 6.58 5.29 -0.64
C VAL A 106 5.77 6.57 -0.78
N PHE A 107 6.30 7.59 -1.45
CA PHE A 107 5.56 8.83 -1.73
C PHE A 107 4.31 8.58 -2.57
N PHE A 108 4.40 7.77 -3.63
CA PHE A 108 3.26 7.45 -4.50
C PHE A 108 2.25 6.49 -3.85
N VAL A 109 2.70 5.55 -3.03
CA VAL A 109 1.81 4.71 -2.20
C VAL A 109 1.08 5.56 -1.15
N ALA A 110 1.76 6.56 -0.56
CA ALA A 110 1.17 7.48 0.41
C ALA A 110 0.21 8.51 -0.22
N THR A 111 0.37 8.86 -1.51
CA THR A 111 -0.45 9.88 -2.21
C THR A 111 -1.55 9.31 -3.11
N GLY A 112 -1.64 7.98 -3.28
CA GLY A 112 -2.79 7.35 -3.95
C GLY A 112 -2.55 6.83 -5.37
N GLY A 113 -1.33 6.38 -5.71
CA GLY A 113 -1.18 5.27 -6.66
C GLY A 113 -0.87 5.62 -8.12
N ILE A 114 0.24 6.32 -8.37
CA ILE A 114 0.93 6.19 -9.66
C ILE A 114 2.32 5.62 -9.38
N VAL A 115 2.45 4.30 -9.41
CA VAL A 115 3.77 3.66 -9.29
C VAL A 115 4.51 3.88 -10.59
N LEU A 116 5.44 4.82 -10.60
CA LEU A 116 6.48 4.90 -11.61
C LEU A 116 7.64 4.04 -11.12
N PRO A 117 7.91 2.86 -11.71
CA PRO A 117 9.10 2.10 -11.36
C PRO A 117 10.34 2.92 -11.75
N GLY A 118 11.20 3.16 -10.75
CA GLY A 118 12.49 3.80 -10.92
C GLY A 118 13.47 2.81 -11.55
N GLY A 119 13.56 2.83 -12.88
CA GLY A 119 14.43 1.94 -13.64
C GLY A 119 15.91 2.22 -13.39
N ARG A 120 16.64 1.17 -12.97
CA ARG A 120 18.12 1.19 -12.84
C ARG A 120 18.79 -0.14 -13.15
N VAL A 121 18.17 -1.02 -13.93
CA VAL A 121 18.92 -2.08 -14.60
C VAL A 121 19.53 -1.48 -15.87
N ASN A 122 20.77 -0.98 -15.74
CA ASN A 122 21.61 -0.63 -16.87
C ASN A 122 22.12 -1.91 -17.55
N ILE A 123 21.23 -2.70 -18.16
CA ILE A 123 21.65 -3.69 -19.15
C ILE A 123 21.95 -2.92 -20.43
N ASP A 124 23.15 -3.09 -20.97
CA ASP A 124 23.48 -2.51 -22.27
C ASP A 124 22.67 -3.24 -23.36
N GLU A 125 21.47 -2.75 -23.64
CA GLU A 125 20.55 -3.27 -24.67
C GLU A 125 21.18 -3.30 -26.07
N ARG A 126 22.32 -2.61 -26.26
CA ARG A 126 23.10 -2.61 -27.50
C ARG A 126 23.86 -3.92 -27.70
N ALA A 127 24.12 -4.68 -26.63
CA ALA A 127 24.73 -6.01 -26.71
C ALA A 127 23.77 -7.10 -27.22
N VAL A 128 22.45 -6.87 -27.14
CA VAL A 128 21.43 -7.83 -27.57
C VAL A 128 21.28 -7.79 -29.10
N ARG A 129 21.82 -8.80 -29.79
CA ARG A 129 21.88 -8.86 -31.26
C ARG A 129 20.55 -9.20 -31.95
N SER A 130 19.58 -9.79 -31.24
CA SER A 130 18.29 -10.23 -31.80
C SER A 130 17.13 -9.35 -31.32
N ARG A 131 16.27 -8.91 -32.25
CA ARG A 131 15.04 -8.16 -31.91
C ARG A 131 14.11 -8.94 -30.99
N GLY A 132 14.03 -10.27 -31.14
CA GLY A 132 13.18 -11.11 -30.29
C GLY A 132 13.64 -11.14 -28.83
N TRP A 133 14.95 -11.15 -28.59
CA TRP A 133 15.50 -11.10 -27.24
C TRP A 133 15.30 -9.73 -26.59
N LYS A 134 15.37 -8.64 -27.37
CA LYS A 134 15.04 -7.30 -26.85
C LYS A 134 13.60 -7.22 -26.36
N THR A 135 12.66 -7.71 -27.15
CA THR A 135 11.25 -7.77 -26.75
C THR A 135 11.04 -8.69 -25.55
N ALA A 136 11.71 -9.83 -25.49
CA ALA A 136 11.61 -10.74 -24.35
C ALA A 136 12.13 -10.10 -23.05
N ILE A 137 13.22 -9.35 -23.12
CA ILE A 137 13.78 -8.62 -21.97
C ILE A 137 12.81 -7.53 -21.52
N ALA A 138 12.35 -6.66 -22.43
CA ALA A 138 11.38 -5.59 -22.10
C ALA A 138 10.07 -6.14 -21.50
N LEU A 139 9.59 -7.28 -21.99
CA LEU A 139 8.38 -7.93 -21.46
C LEU A 139 8.59 -8.70 -20.15
N ALA A 140 9.83 -9.00 -19.75
CA ALA A 140 10.11 -9.85 -18.59
C ALA A 140 9.60 -9.22 -17.27
N GLY A 141 9.81 -7.92 -17.09
CA GLY A 141 9.29 -7.18 -15.94
C GLY A 141 7.77 -7.10 -15.90
N PRO A 142 7.10 -6.56 -16.94
CA PRO A 142 5.64 -6.52 -17.03
C PRO A 142 5.00 -7.90 -16.83
N ALA A 143 5.58 -8.96 -17.41
CA ALA A 143 5.10 -10.33 -17.22
C ALA A 143 5.19 -10.77 -15.74
N THR A 144 6.29 -10.42 -15.05
CA THR A 144 6.46 -10.72 -13.63
C THR A 144 5.43 -9.99 -12.76
N ASN A 145 5.15 -8.72 -13.06
CA ASN A 145 4.11 -7.96 -12.38
C ASN A 145 2.72 -8.59 -12.58
N LEU A 146 2.38 -9.00 -13.81
CA LEU A 146 1.13 -9.71 -14.09
C LEU A 146 1.03 -11.04 -13.32
N LEU A 147 2.11 -11.83 -13.28
CA LEU A 147 2.16 -13.09 -12.53
C LEU A 147 1.95 -12.87 -11.03
N LEU A 148 2.59 -11.86 -10.45
CA LEU A 148 2.42 -11.51 -9.03
C LEU A 148 1.00 -11.01 -8.73
N GLY A 149 0.41 -10.19 -9.61
CA GLY A 149 -0.98 -9.74 -9.49
C GLY A 149 -1.98 -10.90 -9.58
N MET A 150 -1.75 -11.85 -10.49
CA MET A 150 -2.56 -13.07 -10.62
C MET A 150 -2.44 -13.97 -9.38
N LEU A 151 -1.23 -14.19 -8.88
CA LEU A 151 -1.00 -14.99 -7.68
C LEU A 151 -1.67 -14.37 -6.45
N GLY A 152 -1.53 -13.05 -6.27
CA GLY A 152 -2.22 -12.32 -5.21
C GLY A 152 -3.74 -12.45 -5.33
N SER A 153 -4.28 -12.29 -6.53
CA SER A 153 -5.73 -12.43 -6.80
C SER A 153 -6.23 -13.84 -6.45
N PHE A 154 -5.46 -14.87 -6.79
CA PHE A 154 -5.76 -16.24 -6.42
C PHE A 154 -5.79 -16.42 -4.89
N CYS A 155 -4.81 -15.89 -4.16
CA CYS A 155 -4.78 -15.93 -2.69
C CYS A 155 -6.01 -15.24 -2.07
N VAL A 156 -6.41 -14.08 -2.60
CA VAL A 156 -7.62 -13.37 -2.15
C VAL A 156 -8.88 -14.19 -2.44
N GLN A 157 -8.98 -14.79 -3.63
CA GLN A 157 -10.14 -15.62 -3.99
C GLN A 157 -10.28 -16.84 -3.09
N VAL A 158 -9.17 -17.53 -2.78
CA VAL A 158 -9.15 -18.65 -1.84
C VAL A 158 -9.59 -18.19 -0.45
N TYR A 159 -9.10 -17.04 0.00
CA TYR A 159 -9.52 -16.46 1.28
C TYR A 159 -11.03 -16.17 1.32
N ILE A 160 -11.59 -15.52 0.29
CA ILE A 160 -13.02 -15.19 0.22
C ILE A 160 -13.87 -16.46 0.26
N LEU A 161 -13.47 -17.50 -0.48
CA LEU A 161 -14.18 -18.78 -0.49
C LEU A 161 -14.16 -19.43 0.90
N ALA A 162 -13.01 -19.44 1.59
CA ALA A 162 -12.91 -19.95 2.95
C ALA A 162 -13.71 -19.11 3.97
N ALA A 163 -13.72 -17.79 3.81
CA ALA A 163 -14.41 -16.85 4.70
C ALA A 163 -15.94 -16.84 4.50
N SER A 164 -16.44 -17.27 3.33
CA SER A 164 -17.89 -17.40 3.09
C SER A 164 -18.59 -18.37 4.05
N ALA A 165 -17.84 -19.28 4.68
CA ALA A 165 -18.33 -20.16 5.73
C ALA A 165 -18.53 -19.46 7.09
N ASN A 166 -17.83 -18.34 7.35
CA ASN A 166 -17.93 -17.55 8.58
C ASN A 166 -17.67 -16.06 8.27
N PRO A 167 -18.72 -15.24 8.05
CA PRO A 167 -18.56 -13.83 7.71
C PRO A 167 -17.96 -13.08 8.89
N SER A 168 -16.63 -12.93 8.85
CA SER A 168 -15.83 -12.17 9.80
C SER A 168 -15.30 -10.91 9.10
N ILE A 169 -14.92 -9.91 9.89
CA ILE A 169 -14.34 -8.66 9.38
C ILE A 169 -13.12 -9.02 8.52
N ILE A 170 -13.02 -8.41 7.33
CA ILE A 170 -11.90 -8.62 6.40
C ILE A 170 -10.58 -8.31 7.15
N PRO A 171 -9.67 -9.28 7.30
CA PRO A 171 -8.41 -9.08 7.97
C PRO A 171 -7.58 -8.02 7.27
N LEU A 172 -6.89 -7.21 8.07
CA LEU A 172 -6.02 -6.14 7.62
C LEU A 172 -4.99 -6.57 6.53
N PRO A 173 -4.38 -7.78 6.61
CA PRO A 173 -3.47 -8.26 5.56
C PRO A 173 -4.14 -8.48 4.19
N ILE A 174 -5.42 -8.85 4.15
CA ILE A 174 -6.16 -9.07 2.89
C ILE A 174 -6.36 -7.73 2.17
N ILE A 175 -6.64 -6.66 2.92
CA ILE A 175 -6.73 -5.31 2.36
C ILE A 175 -5.38 -4.90 1.74
N GLY A 176 -4.28 -5.12 2.45
CA GLY A 176 -2.95 -4.82 1.93
C GLY A 176 -2.56 -5.66 0.71
N LEU A 177 -3.01 -6.91 0.63
CA LEU A 177 -2.84 -7.77 -0.53
C LEU A 177 -3.65 -7.28 -1.74
N ILE A 178 -4.87 -6.79 -1.53
CA ILE A 178 -5.69 -6.15 -2.59
C ILE A 178 -4.99 -4.91 -3.14
N CYS A 179 -4.44 -4.06 -2.26
CA CYS A 179 -3.64 -2.92 -2.69
C CYS A 179 -2.41 -3.35 -3.49
N PHE A 180 -1.68 -4.39 -3.04
CA PHE A 180 -0.55 -4.95 -3.78
C PHE A 180 -0.97 -5.42 -5.19
N ILE A 181 -2.06 -6.18 -5.31
CA ILE A 181 -2.59 -6.65 -6.59
C ILE A 181 -2.84 -5.49 -7.55
N PHE A 182 -3.51 -4.44 -7.07
CA PHE A 182 -3.77 -3.24 -7.86
C PHE A 182 -2.48 -2.60 -8.36
N LEU A 183 -1.49 -2.44 -7.48
CA LEU A 183 -0.20 -1.83 -7.83
C LEU A 183 0.58 -2.68 -8.85
N GLN A 184 0.54 -4.01 -8.76
CA GLN A 184 1.20 -4.89 -9.72
C GLN A 184 0.55 -4.78 -11.12
N PHE A 185 -0.78 -4.81 -11.21
CA PHE A 185 -1.45 -4.64 -12.50
C PHE A 185 -1.23 -3.24 -13.08
N MET A 186 -1.28 -2.19 -12.27
CA MET A 186 -1.01 -0.83 -12.72
C MET A 186 0.44 -0.68 -13.21
N SER A 187 1.42 -1.23 -12.49
CA SER A 187 2.82 -1.20 -12.91
C SER A 187 3.04 -1.99 -14.21
N ALA A 188 2.37 -3.13 -14.40
CA ALA A 188 2.41 -3.84 -15.67
C ALA A 188 1.85 -3.01 -16.84
N VAL A 189 0.71 -2.33 -16.64
CA VAL A 189 0.11 -1.47 -17.68
C VAL A 189 1.03 -0.31 -18.01
N VAL A 190 1.56 0.38 -16.99
CA VAL A 190 2.48 1.52 -17.17
C VAL A 190 3.74 1.07 -17.91
N ASN A 191 4.34 -0.06 -17.55
CA ASN A 191 5.54 -0.59 -18.21
C ASN A 191 5.29 -1.20 -19.60
N LEU A 192 4.05 -1.19 -20.10
CA LEU A 192 3.72 -1.55 -21.48
C LEU A 192 3.45 -0.33 -22.36
N ILE A 193 3.40 0.89 -21.77
CA ILE A 193 3.22 2.13 -22.51
C ILE A 193 4.58 2.56 -23.07
N PRO A 194 4.73 2.74 -24.39
CA PRO A 194 5.99 3.14 -25.01
C PRO A 194 6.27 4.62 -24.77
N PHE A 195 6.69 4.99 -23.56
CA PHE A 195 7.11 6.33 -23.17
C PHE A 195 8.45 6.25 -22.42
N PRO A 196 9.53 6.91 -22.87
CA PRO A 196 10.83 6.85 -22.21
C PRO A 196 10.71 7.55 -20.84
N PRO A 197 10.77 6.85 -19.67
CA PRO A 197 11.72 5.84 -19.20
C PRO A 197 11.08 4.48 -18.81
N LEU A 198 9.99 4.11 -19.48
CA LEU A 198 9.26 2.86 -19.32
C LEU A 198 9.83 1.79 -20.27
N GLU A 199 9.79 0.53 -19.85
CA GLU A 199 10.32 -0.66 -20.57
C GLU A 199 9.79 -0.82 -22.01
#